data_AF-A0A1Y3CNT0-F1
#
_entry.id   AF-A0A1Y3CNT0-F1
#
_cell.length_a   1.000
_cell.length_b   1.000
_cell.length_c   1.000
_cell.angle_alpha   90.00
_cell.angle_beta   90.00
_cell.angle_gamma   90.00
#
_symmetry.space_group_name_H-M   'P 1'
#
loop_
_entity.id
_entity.type
_entity.pdbx_description
1 polymer ?
#
loop_
_entity_poly.entity_id
_entity_poly.type
_entity_poly.pdbx_seq_one_letter_code
_entity_poly.pdbx_strand_id
1 'polypeptide(L)'
;MKTGTTKLLIQLLKAVIENEGINLNTLNIKINIENSEPVEAEFSKISAASDLELEQLQTELARLDFLVENRLRVERWNTNPSAEFYYVMNDEDVSITRHEDLRTAVDLAMEKLKKEEEEQ
;
A
#
# COMPACT_ATOMS: atom_id res chain seq x y z
N MET A 1 -26.42 -8.03 -25.39
CA MET A 1 -25.20 -7.73 -24.62
C MET A 1 -24.70 -8.86 -23.72
N LYS A 2 -25.54 -9.80 -23.23
CA LYS A 2 -25.12 -10.87 -22.29
C LYS A 2 -24.18 -11.95 -22.83
N THR A 3 -24.06 -12.11 -24.15
CA THR A 3 -23.27 -13.17 -24.81
C THR A 3 -21.77 -12.85 -24.93
N GLY A 4 -21.39 -11.58 -24.87
CA GLY A 4 -19.98 -11.16 -24.97
C GLY A 4 -19.20 -11.43 -23.69
N THR A 5 -19.79 -11.11 -22.53
CA THR A 5 -19.18 -11.30 -21.20
C THR A 5 -18.98 -12.77 -20.86
N THR A 6 -19.94 -13.64 -21.19
CA THR A 6 -19.80 -15.09 -20.98
C THR A 6 -18.68 -15.69 -21.82
N LYS A 7 -18.51 -15.22 -23.06
CA LYS A 7 -17.45 -15.70 -23.95
C LYS A 7 -16.05 -15.29 -23.46
N LEU A 8 -15.92 -14.06 -22.95
CA LEU A 8 -14.68 -13.56 -22.37
C LEU A 8 -14.30 -14.32 -21.10
N LEU A 9 -15.27 -14.56 -20.21
CA LEU A 9 -15.06 -15.29 -18.96
C LEU A 9 -14.59 -16.74 -19.22
N ILE A 10 -15.19 -17.41 -20.21
CA ILE A 10 -14.78 -18.78 -20.61
C ILE A 10 -13.35 -18.77 -21.19
N GLN A 11 -12.97 -17.75 -21.95
CA GLN A 11 -11.61 -17.63 -22.48
C GLN A 11 -10.57 -17.39 -21.37
N LEU A 12 -10.88 -16.52 -20.41
CA LEU A 12 -10.03 -16.28 -19.23
C LEU A 12 -9.88 -17.54 -18.38
N LEU A 13 -10.97 -18.26 -18.11
CA LEU A 13 -10.92 -19.50 -17.35
C LEU A 13 -10.03 -20.55 -18.04
N LYS A 14 -10.17 -20.70 -19.36
CA LYS A 14 -9.33 -21.63 -20.13
C LYS A 14 -7.85 -21.28 -20.03
N ALA A 15 -7.50 -20.00 -20.17
CA ALA A 15 -6.13 -19.55 -20.09
C ALA A 15 -5.49 -19.82 -18.72
N VAL A 16 -6.23 -19.61 -17.62
CA VAL A 16 -5.76 -19.90 -16.26
C VAL A 16 -5.53 -21.40 -16.08
N ILE A 17 -6.48 -22.24 -16.50
CA ILE A 17 -6.40 -23.70 -16.35
C ILE A 17 -5.24 -24.29 -17.19
N GLU A 18 -5.02 -23.77 -18.40
CA GLU A 18 -3.89 -24.17 -19.25
C GLU A 18 -2.55 -23.79 -18.64
N ASN A 19 -2.44 -22.61 -18.01
CA ASN A 19 -1.22 -22.17 -17.32
C ASN A 19 -0.87 -23.05 -16.11
N GLU A 20 -1.86 -23.66 -15.46
CA GLU A 20 -1.66 -24.63 -14.38
C GLU A 20 -1.36 -26.05 -14.87
N GLY A 21 -1.27 -26.27 -16.19
CA GLY A 21 -0.95 -27.58 -16.79
C GLY A 21 -2.10 -28.59 -16.73
N ILE A 22 -3.32 -28.14 -16.45
CA ILE A 22 -4.50 -29.00 -16.32
C ILE A 22 -5.10 -29.26 -17.71
N ASN A 23 -5.30 -30.53 -18.07
CA ASN A 23 -5.90 -30.91 -19.35
C ASN A 23 -7.41 -30.64 -19.37
N LEU A 24 -7.82 -29.58 -20.08
CA LEU A 24 -9.21 -29.16 -20.24
C LEU A 24 -10.15 -30.28 -20.74
N ASN A 25 -9.66 -31.27 -21.50
CA ASN A 25 -10.48 -32.36 -22.03
C ASN A 25 -10.93 -33.36 -20.96
N THR A 26 -10.34 -33.30 -19.77
CA THR A 26 -10.67 -34.19 -18.64
C THR A 26 -11.48 -33.50 -17.54
N LEU A 27 -11.70 -32.19 -17.64
CA LEU A 27 -12.24 -31.38 -16.56
C LEU A 27 -13.75 -31.12 -16.75
N ASN A 28 -14.58 -31.73 -15.91
CA ASN A 28 -16.03 -31.50 -15.90
C ASN A 28 -16.41 -30.49 -14.81
N ILE A 29 -16.34 -29.19 -15.12
CA ILE A 29 -16.65 -28.12 -14.17
C ILE A 29 -18.17 -27.90 -14.11
N LYS A 30 -18.78 -28.15 -12.94
CA LYS A 30 -20.12 -27.66 -12.60
C LYS A 30 -20.00 -26.37 -11.80
N ILE A 31 -20.38 -25.25 -12.40
CA ILE A 31 -20.37 -23.94 -11.74
C ILE A 31 -21.68 -23.79 -10.96
N ASN A 32 -21.61 -23.78 -9.63
CA ASN A 32 -22.75 -23.50 -8.77
C ASN A 32 -22.78 -21.99 -8.45
N ILE A 33 -23.78 -21.28 -8.99
CA ILE A 33 -23.89 -19.82 -8.93
C ILE A 33 -24.79 -19.37 -7.77
N GLU A 34 -25.36 -20.30 -7.00
CA GLU A 34 -26.42 -19.99 -6.02
C GLU A 34 -25.99 -19.05 -4.88
N ASN A 35 -24.69 -18.91 -4.62
CA ASN A 35 -24.15 -18.06 -3.54
C ASN A 35 -23.01 -17.11 -3.99
N SER A 36 -22.81 -16.87 -5.30
CA SER A 36 -21.73 -15.98 -5.74
C SER A 36 -22.16 -14.51 -5.68
N GLU A 37 -21.39 -13.67 -5.00
CA GLU A 37 -21.54 -12.22 -5.14
C GLU A 37 -21.40 -11.81 -6.62
N PRO A 38 -22.14 -10.79 -7.08
CA PRO A 38 -22.01 -10.31 -8.45
C PRO A 38 -20.56 -9.89 -8.70
N VAL A 39 -20.02 -10.34 -9.83
CA VAL A 39 -18.63 -10.07 -10.23
C VAL A 39 -18.31 -8.58 -10.20
N GLU A 40 -19.27 -7.71 -10.53
CA GLU A 40 -19.11 -6.26 -10.43
C GLU A 40 -18.85 -5.75 -9.00
N ALA A 41 -19.42 -6.39 -7.97
CA ALA A 41 -19.19 -6.03 -6.58
C ALA A 41 -17.77 -6.42 -6.12
N GLU A 42 -17.29 -7.59 -6.52
CA GLU A 42 -15.91 -8.03 -6.23
C GLU A 42 -14.87 -7.14 -6.94
N PHE A 43 -15.09 -6.80 -8.22
CA PHE A 43 -14.22 -5.86 -8.93
C PHE A 43 -14.22 -4.46 -8.27
N SER A 44 -15.38 -4.00 -7.80
CA SER A 44 -15.48 -2.71 -7.09
C SER A 44 -14.67 -2.70 -5.79
N LYS A 45 -14.74 -3.78 -4.99
CA LYS A 45 -13.93 -3.94 -3.78
C LYS A 45 -12.43 -3.92 -4.08
N ILE A 46 -12.00 -4.64 -5.13
CA ILE A 46 -10.60 -4.68 -5.55
C ILE A 46 -10.13 -3.29 -6.00
N SER A 47 -10.92 -2.60 -6.82
CA SER A 47 -10.60 -1.25 -7.28
C SER A 47 -10.43 -0.28 -6.10
N ALA A 48 -11.36 -0.29 -5.14
CA ALA A 48 -11.29 0.57 -3.96
C ALA A 48 -10.06 0.27 -3.08
N ALA A 49 -9.71 -1.02 -2.94
CA ALA A 49 -8.50 -1.42 -2.22
C ALA A 49 -7.22 -0.95 -2.93
N SER A 50 -7.18 -1.04 -4.26
CA SER A 50 -6.06 -0.54 -5.07
C SER A 50 -5.92 0.98 -4.99
N ASP A 51 -7.02 1.72 -5.02
CA ASP A 51 -6.99 3.18 -4.89
C ASP A 51 -6.43 3.60 -3.51
N LEU A 52 -6.83 2.91 -2.44
CA LEU A 52 -6.30 3.13 -1.10
C LEU A 52 -4.80 2.80 -1.00
N GLU A 53 -4.36 1.71 -1.62
CA GLU A 53 -2.95 1.32 -1.65
C GLU A 53 -2.11 2.35 -2.41
N LEU A 54 -2.63 2.88 -3.53
CA LEU A 54 -1.98 3.95 -4.28
C LEU A 54 -1.83 5.23 -3.47
N GLU A 55 -2.87 5.64 -2.73
CA GLU A 55 -2.82 6.80 -1.84
C GLU A 55 -1.77 6.62 -0.73
N GLN A 56 -1.69 5.42 -0.15
CA GLN A 56 -0.68 5.10 0.85
C GLN A 56 0.74 5.19 0.26
N LEU A 57 0.97 4.61 -0.92
CA LEU A 57 2.27 4.67 -1.59
C LEU A 57 2.70 6.10 -1.92
N GLN A 58 1.77 6.94 -2.37
CA GLN A 58 2.05 8.36 -2.63
C GLN A 58 2.45 9.09 -1.35
N THR A 59 1.79 8.78 -0.24
CA THR A 59 2.12 9.39 1.06
C THR A 59 3.50 8.93 1.54
N GLU A 60 3.84 7.65 1.41
CA GLU A 60 5.17 7.16 1.79
C GLU A 60 6.28 7.73 0.90
N LEU A 61 6.01 7.91 -0.40
CA LEU A 61 6.94 8.55 -1.31
C LEU A 61 7.23 9.99 -0.87
N ALA A 62 6.19 10.76 -0.54
CA ALA A 62 6.34 12.13 -0.06
C ALA A 62 7.18 12.22 1.22
N ARG A 63 7.00 11.28 2.17
CA ARG A 63 7.84 11.19 3.37
C ARG A 63 9.29 10.89 3.04
N LEU A 64 9.53 9.97 2.11
CA LEU A 64 10.88 9.60 1.70
C LEU A 64 11.59 10.77 1.01
N ASP A 65 10.92 11.41 0.06
CA ASP A 65 11.45 12.57 -0.64
C ASP A 65 11.79 13.69 0.34
N PHE A 66 10.90 13.98 1.30
CA PHE A 66 11.16 14.95 2.36
C PHE A 66 12.44 14.63 3.16
N LEU A 67 12.62 13.38 3.60
CA LEU A 67 13.82 12.98 4.35
C LEU A 67 15.09 13.15 3.52
N VAL A 68 15.05 12.79 2.24
CA VAL A 68 16.19 12.89 1.33
C VAL A 68 16.55 14.35 1.05
N GLU A 69 15.57 15.17 0.68
CA GLU A 69 15.77 16.59 0.34
C GLU A 69 16.34 17.39 1.52
N ASN A 70 15.86 17.11 2.72
CA ASN A 70 16.30 17.77 3.95
C ASN A 70 17.53 17.10 4.59
N ARG A 71 18.10 16.07 3.95
CA ARG A 71 19.25 15.28 4.46
C ARG A 71 19.03 14.76 5.88
N LEU A 72 17.79 14.37 6.18
CA LEU A 72 17.39 13.84 7.46
C LEU A 72 17.57 12.33 7.49
N ARG A 73 17.82 11.81 8.68
CA ARG A 73 17.87 10.38 8.95
C ARG A 73 16.89 10.04 10.05
N VAL A 74 16.39 8.80 10.01
CA VAL A 74 15.51 8.29 11.07
C VAL A 74 16.22 7.17 11.80
N GLU A 75 16.31 7.29 13.12
CA GLU A 75 16.95 6.32 13.98
C GLU A 75 15.94 5.71 14.95
N ARG A 76 15.97 4.39 15.09
CA ARG A 76 15.16 3.68 16.10
C ARG A 76 16.00 3.44 17.34
N TRP A 77 15.61 4.03 18.46
CA TRP A 77 16.32 3.88 19.73
C TRP A 77 15.43 3.22 20.79
N ASN A 78 16.02 2.25 21.49
CA ASN A 78 15.39 1.59 22.62
C ASN A 78 15.77 2.35 23.89
N THR A 79 14.89 3.24 24.33
CA THR A 79 15.16 4.11 25.50
C THR A 79 15.05 3.34 26.81
N ASN A 80 14.27 2.25 26.82
CA ASN A 80 14.24 1.23 27.87
C ASN A 80 13.70 -0.10 27.29
N PRO A 81 13.72 -1.22 28.04
CA PRO A 81 13.28 -2.53 27.54
C PRO A 81 11.83 -2.62 27.03
N SER A 82 11.01 -1.59 27.26
CA SER A 82 9.60 -1.56 26.88
C SER A 82 9.22 -0.31 26.08
N ALA A 83 10.20 0.49 25.64
CA ALA A 83 9.93 1.72 24.88
C ALA A 83 10.93 1.90 23.73
N GLU A 84 10.40 1.75 22.51
CA GLU A 84 11.10 2.07 21.26
C GLU A 84 10.58 3.42 20.74
N PHE A 85 11.49 4.29 20.35
CA PHE A 85 11.16 5.58 19.72
C PHE A 85 11.91 5.72 18.41
N TYR A 86 11.29 6.40 17.46
CA TYR A 86 11.88 6.85 16.21
C TYR A 86 12.23 8.32 16.34
N TYR A 87 13.50 8.63 16.10
CA TYR A 87 14.07 9.98 16.15
C TYR A 87 14.38 10.43 14.73
N VAL A 88 13.85 11.59 14.33
CA VAL A 88 14.24 12.24 13.07
C VAL A 88 15.38 13.21 13.39
N MET A 89 16.54 12.96 12.80
CA MET A 89 17.80 13.66 13.09
C MET A 89 18.27 14.42 11.86
N ASN A 90 18.84 15.61 12.05
CA ASN A 90 19.53 16.35 10.99
C ASN A 90 20.97 15.83 10.79
N ASP A 91 21.74 16.50 9.93
CA ASP A 91 23.14 16.15 9.65
C ASP A 91 24.12 16.56 10.76
N GLU A 92 23.68 17.37 11.72
CA GLU A 92 24.43 17.78 12.90
C GLU A 92 24.17 16.90 14.14
N ASP A 93 23.53 15.74 13.96
CA ASP A 93 23.13 14.83 15.05
C ASP A 93 22.14 15.46 16.06
N VAL A 94 21.37 16.45 15.62
CA VAL A 94 20.31 17.08 16.43
C VAL A 94 18.95 16.46 16.09
N SER A 95 18.22 16.05 17.13
CA SER A 95 16.85 15.55 16.98
C SER A 95 15.89 16.71 16.68
N ILE A 96 15.19 16.59 15.56
CA ILE A 96 14.13 17.51 15.15
C ILE A 96 12.84 17.13 15.87
N THR A 97 12.48 15.85 15.80
CA THR A 97 11.30 15.25 16.44
C THR A 97 11.60 13.83 16.93
N ARG A 98 10.72 13.31 17.78
CA ARG A 98 10.66 11.89 18.11
C ARG A 98 9.22 11.43 18.33
N HIS A 99 8.93 10.17 18.03
CA HIS A 99 7.65 9.55 18.31
C HIS A 99 7.78 8.02 18.44
N GLU A 100 6.81 7.36 19.07
CA GLU A 100 6.78 5.88 19.19
C GLU A 100 6.47 5.19 17.84
N ASP A 101 5.80 5.91 16.95
CA ASP A 101 5.50 5.49 15.58
C ASP A 101 6.39 6.22 14.57
N LEU A 102 6.95 5.45 13.64
CA LEU A 102 7.87 5.93 12.60
C LEU A 102 7.23 7.00 11.71
N ARG A 103 6.03 6.75 11.20
CA ARG A 103 5.36 7.63 10.24
C ARG A 103 5.00 8.94 10.91
N THR A 104 4.45 8.86 12.12
CA THR A 104 4.14 10.04 12.92
C THR A 104 5.39 10.86 13.27
N ALA A 105 6.54 10.22 13.55
CA ALA A 105 7.79 10.96 13.79
C ALA A 105 8.19 11.81 12.57
N VAL A 106 8.06 11.26 11.37
CA VAL A 106 8.37 11.95 10.11
C VAL A 106 7.33 13.04 9.82
N ASP A 107 6.04 12.76 9.96
CA ASP A 107 4.97 13.74 9.72
C ASP A 107 5.14 14.97 10.65
N LEU A 108 5.48 14.75 11.92
CA LEU A 108 5.79 15.83 12.86
C LEU A 108 7.03 16.63 12.43
N ALA A 109 8.04 15.97 11.84
CA ALA A 109 9.23 16.66 11.36
C ALA A 109 8.92 17.54 10.13
N MET A 110 8.09 17.04 9.21
CA MET A 110 7.58 17.81 8.06
C MET A 110 6.84 19.07 8.52
N GLU A 111 5.93 18.93 9.48
CA GLU A 111 5.20 20.07 10.03
C GLU A 111 6.11 21.09 10.71
N LYS A 112 7.13 20.62 11.44
CA LYS A 112 8.04 21.50 12.18
C LYS A 112 8.93 22.31 11.24
N LEU A 113 9.56 21.67 10.26
CA LEU A 113 10.43 22.34 9.31
C LEU A 113 9.66 23.32 8.42
N LYS A 114 8.44 22.96 7.99
CA LYS A 114 7.58 23.87 7.25
C LYS A 114 7.26 25.15 8.03
N LYS A 115 7.00 25.04 9.34
CA LYS A 115 6.78 26.23 10.20
C LYS A 115 8.04 27.08 10.34
N GLU A 116 9.20 26.44 10.48
CA GLU A 116 10.50 27.14 10.57
C GLU A 116 10.86 27.89 9.27
N GLU A 117 10.40 27.41 8.11
CA GLU A 117 10.52 28.11 6.82
C GLU A 117 9.57 29.31 6.70
N GLU A 118 8.33 29.19 7.19
CA GLU A 118 7.32 30.26 7.15
C GLU A 118 7.63 31.41 8.12
N GLU A 119 8.41 31.17 9.17
CA GLU A 119 8.83 32.16 10.17
C GLU A 119 10.12 32.93 9.81
N GLN A 120 10.77 32.59 8.68
CA GLN A 120 11.99 33.26 8.16
C GLN A 120 11.67 34.32 7.10
#